data_AF-A0A7S2RXQ9-F1
#
_entry.id   AF-A0A7S2RXQ9-F1
#
_cell.length_a   1.000
_cell.length_b   1.000
_cell.length_c   1.000
_cell.angle_alpha   90.00
_cell.angle_beta   90.00
_cell.angle_gamma   90.00
#
_symmetry.space_group_name_H-M   'P 1'
#
loop_
_entity.id
_entity.type
_entity.pdbx_description
1 polymer ?
#
loop_
_entity_poly.entity_id
_entity_poly.type
_entity_poly.pdbx_seq_one_letter_code
_entity_poly.pdbx_strand_id
1 'polypeptide(L)'
;QHDDHLKMDTIVNTTTTKKFGLNFPFHQSSSFHVFNPNPTEQMELYLRYLVTGPAPSDYPKTSVAINGVVTLPEIDINQHLKYSHHTHVAAASRVGTVQPGDNIITLTPLEPNKIYPFRLVSVAMVRKDVIQWDDEIKRDMLNFLRSMKSSKS
;
A
#
# COMPACT_ATOMS: atom_id res chain seq x y z
N GLN A 1 -20.99 -21.70 -0.98
CA GLN A 1 -20.30 -20.40 -0.87
C GLN A 1 -18.95 -20.70 -0.26
N HIS A 2 -17.87 -20.58 -1.03
CA HIS A 2 -16.51 -20.88 -0.57
C HIS A 2 -15.97 -19.66 0.17
N ASP A 3 -15.59 -19.88 1.43
CA ASP A 3 -14.96 -18.89 2.30
C ASP A 3 -13.46 -18.89 1.95
N ASP A 4 -13.05 -17.99 1.05
CA ASP A 4 -11.67 -17.85 0.60
C ASP A 4 -10.86 -17.13 1.69
N HIS A 5 -10.43 -17.91 2.68
CA HIS A 5 -9.64 -17.45 3.81
C HIS A 5 -8.36 -16.74 3.33
N LEU A 6 -8.22 -15.46 3.71
CA LEU A 6 -6.95 -14.72 3.69
C LEU A 6 -5.88 -15.56 4.39
N LYS A 7 -4.88 -16.04 3.63
CA LYS A 7 -3.75 -16.78 4.20
C LYS A 7 -2.63 -15.82 4.59
N MET A 8 -2.34 -15.77 5.88
CA MET A 8 -1.21 -15.04 6.44
C MET A 8 0.02 -15.94 6.38
N ASP A 9 0.85 -15.80 5.33
CA ASP A 9 2.07 -16.59 5.22
C ASP A 9 3.18 -16.01 6.11
N THR A 10 3.85 -16.88 6.87
CA THR A 10 5.02 -16.51 7.66
C THR A 10 6.27 -16.60 6.79
N ILE A 11 6.94 -15.47 6.55
CA ILE A 11 8.30 -15.48 5.97
C ILE A 11 9.27 -15.79 7.11
N VAL A 12 9.69 -17.05 7.22
CA VAL A 12 10.71 -17.47 8.20
C VAL A 12 12.09 -17.23 7.60
N ASN A 13 12.69 -16.08 7.92
CA ASN A 13 14.15 -15.91 7.80
C ASN A 13 14.77 -16.20 9.17
N THR A 14 15.76 -17.08 9.19
CA THR A 14 16.30 -17.79 10.35
C THR A 14 17.06 -16.95 11.39
N THR A 15 16.88 -15.63 11.44
CA THR A 15 17.51 -14.77 12.48
C THR A 15 16.82 -13.43 12.78
N THR A 16 15.67 -13.07 12.20
CA THR A 16 15.17 -11.68 12.33
C THR A 16 13.65 -11.54 12.15
N THR A 17 13.06 -10.67 12.97
CA THR A 17 11.71 -10.05 12.92
C THR A 17 10.75 -10.65 11.88
N LYS A 18 9.79 -11.49 12.33
CA LYS A 18 8.71 -12.02 11.48
C LYS A 18 7.92 -10.86 10.88
N LYS A 19 8.04 -10.64 9.56
CA LYS A 19 7.21 -9.69 8.82
C LYS A 19 5.98 -10.46 8.33
N PHE A 20 4.81 -10.09 8.83
CA PHE A 20 3.54 -10.61 8.35
C PHE A 20 3.07 -9.73 7.19
N GLY A 21 2.96 -10.31 6.00
CA GLY A 21 2.29 -9.68 4.87
C GLY A 21 1.01 -10.43 4.57
N LEU A 22 -0.07 -9.71 4.27
CA LEU A 22 -1.24 -10.32 3.67
C LEU A 22 -0.95 -10.53 2.18
N ASN A 23 -0.90 -11.80 1.78
CA ASN A 23 -0.78 -12.19 0.37
C ASN A 23 -2.18 -12.36 -0.21
N PHE A 24 -2.42 -11.74 -1.36
CA PHE A 24 -3.67 -11.89 -2.08
C PHE A 24 -3.45 -12.78 -3.31
N PRO A 25 -4.44 -13.57 -3.76
CA PRO A 25 -4.29 -14.40 -4.95
C PRO A 25 -4.00 -13.55 -6.20
N PHE A 26 -3.22 -14.08 -7.14
CA PHE A 26 -2.72 -13.37 -8.33
C PHE A 26 -3.82 -12.80 -9.26
N HIS A 27 -5.05 -13.29 -9.16
CA HIS A 27 -6.12 -13.00 -10.13
C HIS A 27 -7.49 -12.77 -9.51
N GLN A 28 -7.57 -12.64 -8.19
CA GLN A 28 -8.84 -12.50 -7.51
C GLN A 28 -8.84 -11.23 -6.69
N SER A 29 -9.98 -10.55 -6.75
CA SER A 29 -10.25 -9.49 -5.79
C SER A 29 -10.25 -10.08 -4.40
N SER A 30 -9.72 -9.33 -3.45
CA SER A 30 -9.74 -9.71 -2.05
C SER A 30 -10.22 -8.55 -1.22
N SER A 31 -11.01 -8.86 -0.20
CA SER A 31 -11.59 -7.85 0.67
C SER A 31 -11.20 -8.09 2.13
N PHE A 32 -11.08 -6.99 2.88
CA PHE A 32 -10.91 -7.02 4.32
C PHE A 32 -11.65 -5.85 4.97
N HIS A 33 -12.00 -6.03 6.23
CA HIS A 33 -12.71 -5.02 7.02
C HIS A 33 -11.74 -4.08 7.72
N VAL A 34 -12.07 -2.80 7.73
CA VAL A 34 -11.38 -1.75 8.47
C VAL A 34 -12.42 -1.00 9.31
N PHE A 35 -12.32 -1.15 10.63
CA PHE A 35 -13.19 -0.45 11.57
C PHE A 35 -12.58 0.90 11.96
N ASN A 36 -13.23 1.99 11.59
CA ASN A 36 -12.91 3.33 12.09
C ASN A 36 -13.60 3.53 13.45
N PRO A 37 -12.84 3.61 14.56
CA PRO A 37 -13.41 3.75 15.90
C PRO A 37 -13.90 5.17 16.19
N ASN A 38 -13.61 6.15 15.33
CA ASN A 38 -14.09 7.52 15.51
C ASN A 38 -15.56 7.60 15.08
N PRO A 39 -16.49 7.91 15.99
CA PRO A 39 -17.93 7.85 15.71
C PRO A 39 -18.43 8.99 14.81
N THR A 40 -17.66 10.07 14.70
CA THR A 40 -18.14 11.32 14.06
C THR A 40 -17.28 11.76 12.90
N GLU A 41 -16.04 11.28 12.79
CA GLU A 41 -15.09 11.76 11.79
C GLU A 41 -14.60 10.65 10.87
N GLN A 42 -14.50 11.00 9.58
CA GLN A 42 -13.80 10.20 8.58
C GLN A 42 -12.28 10.25 8.80
N MET A 43 -11.62 9.10 8.67
CA MET A 43 -10.16 8.98 8.74
C MET A 43 -9.57 8.74 7.35
N GLU A 44 -8.35 9.21 7.11
CA GLU A 44 -7.60 8.88 5.90
C GLU A 44 -7.01 7.48 6.00
N LEU A 45 -7.16 6.69 4.94
CA LEU A 45 -6.63 5.33 4.85
C LEU A 45 -5.34 5.33 4.03
N TYR A 46 -4.28 4.78 4.62
CA TYR A 46 -3.00 4.54 3.97
C TYR A 46 -2.72 3.04 3.92
N LEU A 47 -2.31 2.57 2.74
CA LEU A 47 -1.85 1.20 2.55
C LEU A 47 -0.33 1.22 2.35
N ARG A 48 0.36 0.34 3.06
CA ARG A 48 1.78 0.04 2.83
C ARG A 48 1.89 -1.32 2.17
N TYR A 49 2.61 -1.42 1.07
CA TYR A 49 2.67 -2.60 0.21
C TYR A 49 4.08 -2.82 -0.33
N LEU A 50 4.35 -4.01 -0.86
CA LEU A 50 5.65 -4.31 -1.47
C LEU A 50 5.69 -3.93 -2.95
N VAL A 51 6.85 -3.44 -3.36
CA VAL A 51 7.23 -3.15 -4.74
C VAL A 51 8.63 -3.70 -4.97
N THR A 52 9.03 -3.96 -6.22
CA THR A 52 10.44 -4.22 -6.55
C THR A 52 11.03 -3.06 -7.32
N GLY A 53 12.33 -2.85 -7.17
CA GLY A 53 13.10 -1.97 -8.04
C GLY A 53 14.38 -2.64 -8.54
N PRO A 54 15.02 -2.10 -9.59
CA PRO A 54 14.58 -0.94 -10.37
C PRO A 54 13.28 -1.20 -11.14
N ALA A 55 12.58 -0.13 -11.54
CA ALA A 55 11.37 -0.24 -12.34
C ALA A 55 11.64 -0.95 -13.70
N PRO A 56 10.64 -1.67 -14.26
CA PRO A 56 9.30 -1.87 -13.73
C PRO A 56 9.26 -2.89 -12.59
N SER A 57 8.33 -2.71 -11.66
CA SER A 57 8.15 -3.66 -10.56
C SER A 57 7.53 -4.97 -11.03
N ASP A 58 7.89 -6.04 -10.32
CA ASP A 58 7.41 -7.41 -10.49
C ASP A 58 6.15 -7.71 -9.66
N TYR A 59 5.68 -6.72 -8.89
CA TYR A 59 4.36 -6.73 -8.26
C TYR A 59 3.32 -6.05 -9.16
N PRO A 60 2.05 -6.49 -9.12
CA PRO A 60 1.00 -5.94 -9.95
C PRO A 60 0.45 -4.62 -9.42
N LYS A 61 0.25 -3.68 -10.34
CA LYS A 61 -0.68 -2.57 -10.12
C LYS A 61 -1.98 -3.12 -9.57
N THR A 62 -2.52 -2.44 -8.56
CA THR A 62 -3.70 -2.89 -7.84
C THR A 62 -4.65 -1.71 -7.67
N SER A 63 -5.92 -1.91 -8.04
CA SER A 63 -6.97 -0.94 -7.76
C SER A 63 -7.49 -1.13 -6.33
N VAL A 64 -7.94 -0.03 -5.73
CA VAL A 64 -8.46 -0.02 -4.36
C VAL A 64 -9.85 0.60 -4.36
N ALA A 65 -10.81 -0.17 -3.87
CA ALA A 65 -12.16 0.29 -3.62
C ALA A 65 -12.47 0.31 -2.11
N ILE A 66 -13.14 1.37 -1.66
CA ILE A 66 -13.64 1.52 -0.28
C ILE A 66 -15.15 1.52 -0.36
N ASN A 67 -15.80 0.54 0.27
CA ASN A 67 -17.25 0.35 0.24
C ASN A 67 -17.79 0.31 -1.21
N GLY A 68 -17.05 -0.33 -2.12
CA GLY A 68 -17.39 -0.45 -3.54
C GLY A 68 -17.06 0.77 -4.41
N VAL A 69 -16.62 1.89 -3.82
CA VAL A 69 -16.20 3.09 -4.56
C VAL A 69 -14.71 3.02 -4.84
N VAL A 70 -14.30 3.04 -6.11
CA VAL A 70 -12.89 3.10 -6.51
C VAL A 70 -12.31 4.44 -6.07
N THR A 71 -11.26 4.41 -5.25
CA THR A 71 -10.75 5.60 -4.54
C THR A 71 -9.42 6.11 -5.10
N LEU A 72 -8.61 5.21 -5.67
CA LEU A 72 -7.49 5.55 -6.52
C LEU A 72 -7.51 4.65 -7.74
N PRO A 73 -7.30 5.19 -8.95
CA PRO A 73 -7.27 4.36 -10.15
C PRO A 73 -6.05 3.42 -10.15
N GLU A 74 -4.96 3.76 -9.46
CA GLU A 74 -3.76 2.95 -9.49
C GLU A 74 -2.84 3.23 -8.29
N ILE A 75 -2.46 2.19 -7.57
CA ILE A 75 -1.20 2.22 -6.81
C ILE A 75 -0.07 2.09 -7.85
N ASP A 76 0.59 3.20 -8.19
CA ASP A 76 1.74 3.18 -9.10
C ASP A 76 2.98 2.65 -8.36
N ILE A 77 3.21 1.35 -8.56
CA ILE A 77 4.31 0.59 -8.00
C ILE A 77 5.65 0.93 -8.71
N ASN A 78 5.61 1.63 -9.85
CA ASN A 78 6.79 2.03 -10.62
C ASN A 78 7.33 3.42 -10.24
N GLN A 79 7.06 3.92 -9.03
CA GLN A 79 7.82 5.07 -8.50
C GLN A 79 9.30 4.81 -8.76
N HIS A 80 10.00 5.76 -9.38
CA HIS A 80 11.36 5.61 -9.89
C HIS A 80 12.36 5.27 -8.78
N LEU A 81 12.35 4.01 -8.34
CA LEU A 81 13.23 3.47 -7.36
C LEU A 81 14.56 3.23 -8.06
N LYS A 82 15.50 4.15 -7.83
CA LYS A 82 16.88 4.06 -8.34
C LYS A 82 17.67 3.01 -7.55
N TYR A 83 17.25 1.75 -7.59
CA TYR A 83 18.05 0.64 -7.09
C TYR A 83 18.91 0.09 -8.23
N SER A 84 20.17 -0.20 -7.95
CA SER A 84 21.10 -0.80 -8.93
C SER A 84 20.88 -2.30 -9.13
N HIS A 85 20.07 -2.92 -8.29
CA HIS A 85 19.84 -4.36 -8.24
C HIS A 85 18.41 -4.65 -7.79
N HIS A 86 17.94 -5.84 -8.14
CA HIS A 86 16.60 -6.32 -7.84
C HIS A 86 16.36 -6.35 -6.31
N THR A 87 15.50 -5.45 -5.82
CA THR A 87 15.26 -5.26 -4.38
C THR A 87 13.79 -5.11 -4.09
N HIS A 88 13.29 -5.84 -3.08
CA HIS A 88 11.94 -5.64 -2.54
C HIS A 88 11.95 -4.49 -1.54
N VAL A 89 11.08 -3.50 -1.74
CA VAL A 89 10.91 -2.39 -0.80
C VAL A 89 9.45 -2.16 -0.48
N ALA A 90 9.19 -1.57 0.68
CA ALA A 90 7.84 -1.22 1.08
C ALA A 90 7.54 0.23 0.69
N ALA A 91 6.53 0.43 -0.16
CA ALA A 91 5.98 1.75 -0.48
C ALA A 91 4.68 1.97 0.30
N ALA A 92 4.26 3.23 0.42
CA ALA A 92 3.01 3.60 1.07
C ALA A 92 2.24 4.60 0.21
N SER A 93 0.91 4.49 0.21
CA SER A 93 0.06 5.42 -0.52
C SER A 93 -1.24 5.68 0.24
N ARG A 94 -1.68 6.94 0.23
CA ARG A 94 -3.01 7.34 0.69
C ARG A 94 -4.04 6.84 -0.30
N VAL A 95 -4.88 5.89 0.08
CA VAL A 95 -5.85 5.29 -0.84
C VAL A 95 -7.22 5.95 -0.80
N GLY A 96 -7.61 6.57 0.30
CA GLY A 96 -8.90 7.22 0.39
C GLY A 96 -9.26 7.59 1.82
N THR A 97 -10.56 7.62 2.11
CA THR A 97 -11.09 7.92 3.45
C THR A 97 -12.09 6.85 3.87
N VAL A 98 -12.03 6.45 5.14
CA VAL A 98 -12.96 5.50 5.76
C VAL A 98 -13.97 6.25 6.63
N GLN A 99 -15.24 5.87 6.53
CA GLN A 99 -16.33 6.44 7.33
C GLN A 99 -16.30 5.90 8.76
N PRO A 100 -16.96 6.55 9.74
CA PRO A 100 -17.19 5.97 11.05
C PRO A 100 -17.77 4.55 10.97
N GLY A 101 -17.27 3.64 11.79
CA GLY A 101 -17.72 2.24 11.82
C GLY A 101 -17.00 1.33 10.84
N ASP A 102 -17.69 0.29 10.37
CA ASP A 102 -17.10 -0.76 9.54
C ASP A 102 -17.00 -0.33 8.06
N ASN A 103 -15.84 -0.59 7.45
CA ASN A 103 -15.58 -0.28 6.04
C ASN A 103 -14.97 -1.50 5.36
N ILE A 104 -15.42 -1.81 4.15
CA ILE A 104 -14.90 -2.90 3.35
C ILE A 104 -13.90 -2.33 2.35
N ILE A 105 -12.66 -2.82 2.42
CA ILE A 105 -11.60 -2.47 1.49
C ILE A 105 -11.42 -3.63 0.53
N THR A 106 -11.59 -3.37 -0.76
CA THR A 106 -11.40 -4.35 -1.83
C THR A 106 -10.17 -3.99 -2.65
N LEU A 107 -9.29 -4.98 -2.84
CA LEU A 107 -8.08 -4.89 -3.64
C LEU A 107 -8.25 -5.77 -4.87
N THR A 108 -8.01 -5.22 -6.06
CA THR A 108 -8.09 -5.99 -7.32
C THR A 108 -6.79 -5.83 -8.11
N PRO A 109 -6.00 -6.90 -8.27
CA PRO A 109 -4.84 -6.89 -9.16
C PRO A 109 -5.25 -6.56 -10.59
N LEU A 110 -4.59 -5.59 -11.22
CA LEU A 110 -4.87 -5.14 -12.59
C LEU A 110 -3.93 -5.79 -13.62
N GLU A 111 -2.80 -6.33 -13.17
CA GLU A 111 -1.77 -6.94 -14.01
C GLU A 111 -1.61 -8.43 -13.66
N PRO A 112 -2.38 -9.34 -14.26
CA PRO A 112 -2.34 -10.76 -13.90
C PRO A 112 -0.98 -11.42 -14.22
N ASN A 113 -0.20 -10.88 -15.16
CA ASN A 113 1.03 -11.50 -15.66
C ASN A 113 2.30 -11.14 -14.86
N LYS A 114 2.15 -10.71 -13.61
CA LYS A 114 3.27 -10.32 -12.75
C LYS A 114 3.84 -11.50 -11.97
N ILE A 115 5.14 -11.45 -11.66
CA ILE A 115 5.87 -12.55 -11.03
C ILE A 115 5.39 -12.78 -9.60
N TYR A 116 5.07 -11.71 -8.88
CA TYR A 116 4.63 -11.76 -7.49
C TYR A 116 3.17 -11.31 -7.36
N PRO A 117 2.40 -11.84 -6.38
CA PRO A 117 1.07 -11.33 -6.11
C PRO A 117 1.15 -9.99 -5.39
N PHE A 118 0.09 -9.18 -5.42
CA PHE A 118 0.04 -7.98 -4.57
C PHE A 118 0.23 -8.36 -3.10
N ARG A 119 1.10 -7.62 -2.40
CA ARG A 119 1.42 -7.86 -0.98
C ARG A 119 1.20 -6.62 -0.15
N LEU A 120 0.21 -6.70 0.74
CA LEU A 120 -0.05 -5.66 1.72
C LEU A 120 0.78 -5.94 2.97
N VAL A 121 1.56 -4.94 3.37
CA VAL A 121 2.44 -4.97 4.55
C VAL A 121 1.71 -4.42 5.77
N SER A 122 1.02 -3.29 5.63
CA SER A 122 0.28 -2.69 6.74
C SER A 122 -0.82 -1.75 6.25
N VAL A 123 -1.80 -1.53 7.12
CA VAL A 123 -2.90 -0.57 6.95
C VAL A 123 -2.77 0.46 8.07
N ALA A 124 -2.89 1.74 7.74
CA ALA A 124 -2.91 2.82 8.74
C ALA A 124 -4.11 3.73 8.50
N MET A 125 -4.76 4.14 9.58
CA MET A 125 -5.79 5.18 9.57
C MET A 125 -5.25 6.40 10.29
N VAL A 126 -5.41 7.58 9.68
CA VAL A 126 -4.92 8.85 10.25
C VAL A 126 -6.08 9.85 10.26
N ARG A 127 -6.28 10.57 11.38
CA ARG A 127 -7.31 11.62 11.41
C ARG A 127 -6.88 12.79 10.50
N LYS A 128 -7.84 13.39 9.79
CA LYS A 128 -7.54 14.49 8.84
C LYS A 128 -6.96 15.73 9.51
N ASP A 129 -7.33 15.99 10.75
CA ASP A 129 -6.90 17.14 11.55
C ASP A 129 -5.50 16.94 12.17
N VAL A 130 -5.07 15.70 12.36
CA VAL A 130 -3.72 15.35 12.85
C VAL A 130 -2.67 15.53 11.77
N ILE A 131 -3.07 15.52 10.48
CA ILE A 131 -2.15 15.83 9.39
C ILE A 131 -2.09 17.35 9.17
N GLN A 132 -1.75 18.10 10.22
CA GLN A 132 -0.78 19.17 10.01
C GLN A 132 0.49 18.44 9.61
N TRP A 133 0.72 18.29 8.29
CA TRP A 133 2.06 18.00 7.82
C TRP A 133 2.93 19.06 8.44
N ASP A 134 3.68 18.71 9.47
CA ASP A 134 4.66 19.62 10.03
C ASP A 134 5.46 20.13 8.84
N ASP A 135 5.64 21.45 8.75
CA ASP A 135 6.34 22.06 7.62
C ASP A 135 7.75 21.47 7.48
N GLU A 136 8.24 20.81 8.52
CA GLU A 136 9.42 19.95 8.52
C GLU A 136 9.25 18.67 7.67
N ILE A 137 8.20 17.85 7.88
CA ILE A 137 7.96 16.62 7.12
C ILE A 137 7.69 16.91 5.63
N LYS A 138 6.93 17.97 5.34
CA LYS A 138 6.72 18.43 3.96
C LYS A 138 8.02 18.86 3.30
N ARG A 139 8.88 19.55 4.04
CA ARG A 139 10.17 20.07 3.58
C ARG A 139 11.17 18.95 3.39
N ASP A 140 11.20 17.95 4.25
CA ASP A 140 12.03 16.76 4.09
C ASP A 140 11.61 15.94 2.86
N MET A 141 10.31 15.78 2.66
CA MET A 141 9.80 15.09 1.47
C MET A 141 10.09 15.89 0.18
N LEU A 142 9.95 17.21 0.21
CA LEU A 142 10.33 18.10 -0.91
C LEU A 142 11.84 18.10 -1.16
N ASN A 143 12.66 18.08 -0.11
CA ASN A 143 14.12 18.04 -0.20
C ASN A 143 14.60 16.70 -0.78
N PHE A 144 13.98 15.60 -0.37
CA PHE A 144 14.20 14.29 -0.96
C PHE A 144 13.85 14.28 -2.46
N LEU A 145 12.71 14.85 -2.86
CA LEU A 145 12.33 14.95 -4.26
C LEU A 145 13.27 15.86 -5.08
N ARG A 146 13.81 16.93 -4.48
CA ARG A 146 14.79 17.82 -5.11
C ARG A 146 16.16 17.17 -5.26
N SER A 147 16.64 16.45 -4.23
CA SER A 147 17.93 15.75 -4.29
C SER A 147 17.93 14.68 -5.38
N MET A 148 16.80 13.99 -5.58
CA MET A 148 16.61 13.04 -6.68
C MET A 148 16.68 13.66 -8.08
N LYS A 149 16.35 14.95 -8.22
CA LYS A 149 16.44 15.69 -9.48
C LYS A 149 17.83 16.25 -9.74
N SER A 150 18.58 16.65 -8.71
CA SER A 150 19.93 17.23 -8.88
C SER A 150 21.02 16.22 -9.24
N SER A 151 20.83 14.92 -8.93
CA SER A 151 21.82 13.87 -9.26
C SER A 151 21.88 13.51 -10.77
N LYS A 152 21.28 14.32 -11.64
CA LYS A 152 21.24 14.13 -13.10
C LYS A 152 22.11 15.14 -13.87
N SER A 153 22.97 15.91 -13.19
CA SER A 153 24.03 16.73 -13.80
C SER A 153 25.38 16.07 -13.65
#